data_AF-A0A8K0CLM0-F1
#
_entry.id   AF-A0A8K0CLM0-F1
#
_cell.length_a   1.000
_cell.length_b   1.000
_cell.length_c   1.000
_cell.angle_alpha   90.00
_cell.angle_beta   90.00
_cell.angle_gamma   90.00
#
_symmetry.space_group_name_H-M   'P 1'
#
loop_
_entity.id
_entity.type
_entity.pdbx_description
1 polymer ?
#
loop_
_entity_poly.entity_id
_entity_poly.type
_entity_poly.pdbx_seq_one_letter_code
_entity_poly.pdbx_strand_id
1 'polypeptide(L)'
;TSAAVYRFVSRKYRPFPINVTLDICEEYNKAVFGIDLAVKKSNFKGCPGEKGDYWIYNVTLEEDRFPPHLPFGKYKLDVHVYVDDNIYLGHGYWYGSIVSKSKWLEESRT
;
A
#
# COMPACT_ATOMS: atom_id res chain seq x y z
N THR A 1 0.62 -11.75 -3.60
CA THR A 1 1.55 -10.74 -3.03
C THR A 1 1.47 -10.77 -1.53
N SER A 2 2.58 -10.60 -0.80
CA SER A 2 2.57 -10.53 0.67
C SER A 2 3.21 -9.24 1.18
N ALA A 3 2.75 -8.75 2.32
CA ALA A 3 3.25 -7.55 2.96
C ALA A 3 3.36 -7.76 4.47
N ALA A 4 4.56 -7.51 5.02
CA ALA A 4 4.80 -7.44 6.46
C ALA A 4 4.89 -5.99 6.92
N VAL A 5 4.17 -5.66 7.99
CA VAL A 5 4.11 -4.29 8.52
C VAL A 5 5.09 -4.13 9.68
N TYR A 6 5.87 -3.06 9.65
CA TYR A 6 6.76 -2.67 10.75
C TYR A 6 6.41 -1.27 11.22
N ARG A 7 6.41 -1.06 12.54
CA ARG A 7 6.20 0.25 13.17
C ARG A 7 7.50 0.78 13.74
N PHE A 8 7.74 2.08 13.57
CA PHE A 8 8.90 2.74 14.15
C PHE A 8 8.67 3.04 15.64
N VAL A 9 9.41 2.35 16.52
CA VAL A 9 9.30 2.49 17.98
C VAL A 9 10.71 2.52 18.59
N SER A 10 10.99 3.53 19.41
CA SER A 10 12.29 3.70 20.08
C SER A 10 13.47 3.68 19.10
N ARG A 11 13.40 4.50 18.05
CA ARG A 11 14.45 4.67 17.02
C ARG A 11 14.70 3.47 16.10
N LYS A 12 13.85 2.44 16.09
CA LYS A 12 13.96 1.31 15.17
C LYS A 12 12.60 0.81 14.66
N TYR A 13 12.58 0.25 13.46
CA TYR A 13 11.43 -0.46 12.93
C TYR A 13 11.31 -1.84 13.62
N ARG A 14 10.14 -2.14 14.17
CA ARG A 14 9.82 -3.41 14.81
C ARG A 14 8.61 -4.05 14.15
N PRO A 15 8.53 -5.39 14.08
CA PRO A 15 7.35 -6.06 13.55
C PRO A 15 6.08 -5.56 14.23
N PHE A 16 5.10 -5.20 13.41
CA PHE A 16 3.75 -4.92 13.85
C PHE A 16 2.92 -6.19 13.54
N PRO A 17 1.93 -6.58 14.36
CA PRO A 17 1.21 -7.85 14.22
C PRO A 17 0.18 -7.80 13.07
N ILE A 18 0.62 -7.36 11.90
CA ILE A 18 -0.13 -7.35 10.65
C ILE A 18 0.79 -7.96 9.58
N ASN A 19 0.39 -9.14 9.11
CA ASN A 19 0.91 -9.76 7.90
C ASN A 19 -0.28 -9.92 6.96
N VAL A 20 -0.19 -9.32 5.78
CA VAL A 20 -1.27 -9.35 4.80
C VAL A 20 -0.78 -10.09 3.58
N THR A 21 -1.53 -11.11 3.18
CA THR A 21 -1.37 -11.71 1.85
C THR A 21 -2.52 -11.20 1.02
N LEU A 22 -2.19 -10.50 -0.05
CA LEU A 22 -3.15 -9.87 -0.97
C LEU A 22 -3.01 -10.53 -2.33
N ASP A 23 -4.15 -10.95 -2.87
CA ASP A 23 -4.29 -11.17 -4.31
C ASP A 23 -4.61 -9.81 -4.95
N ILE A 24 -3.64 -9.22 -5.64
CA ILE A 24 -3.80 -7.88 -6.23
C ILE A 24 -5.02 -7.83 -7.17
N CYS A 25 -5.34 -8.93 -7.85
CA CYS A 25 -6.47 -8.99 -8.76
C CYS A 25 -7.80 -9.10 -8.05
N GLU A 26 -7.88 -9.92 -7.00
CA GLU A 26 -9.09 -10.00 -6.18
C GLU A 26 -9.36 -8.66 -5.47
N GLU A 27 -8.32 -8.03 -4.92
CA GLU A 27 -8.41 -6.78 -4.18
C GLU A 27 -8.74 -5.58 -5.08
N TYR A 28 -8.21 -5.56 -6.32
CA TYR A 28 -8.58 -4.59 -7.35
C TYR A 28 -10.08 -4.68 -7.66
N ASN A 29 -10.60 -5.89 -7.88
CA ASN A 29 -12.01 -6.10 -8.18
C ASN A 29 -12.92 -5.76 -6.99
N LYS A 30 -12.44 -5.92 -5.76
CA LYS A 30 -13.14 -5.55 -4.53
C LYS A 30 -12.96 -4.09 -4.10
N ALA A 31 -12.11 -3.32 -4.79
CA ALA A 31 -11.82 -1.92 -4.48
C ALA A 31 -11.38 -1.67 -3.02
N VAL A 32 -10.62 -2.62 -2.45
CA VAL A 32 -10.21 -2.56 -1.04
C VAL A 32 -9.17 -1.44 -0.86
N PHE A 33 -9.28 -0.69 0.24
CA PHE A 33 -8.45 0.48 0.54
C PHE A 33 -8.47 1.60 -0.52
N GLY A 34 -9.47 1.62 -1.41
CA GLY A 34 -9.55 2.59 -2.51
C GLY A 34 -8.47 2.36 -3.58
N ILE A 35 -7.97 1.12 -3.71
CA ILE A 35 -6.92 0.80 -4.69
C ILE A 35 -7.36 1.06 -6.14
N ASP A 36 -8.67 0.99 -6.40
CA ASP A 36 -9.32 1.34 -7.67
C ASP A 36 -9.09 2.81 -8.07
N LEU A 37 -8.94 3.70 -7.09
CA LEU A 37 -8.61 5.11 -7.31
C LEU A 37 -7.11 5.31 -7.56
N ALA A 38 -6.28 4.57 -6.83
CA ALA A 38 -4.83 4.58 -7.02
C ALA A 38 -4.46 4.18 -8.46
N VAL A 39 -5.07 3.12 -8.96
CA VAL A 39 -4.88 2.61 -10.33
C VAL A 39 -5.63 3.42 -11.40
N LYS A 40 -6.57 4.30 -11.05
CA LYS A 40 -7.28 5.14 -12.04
C LYS A 40 -6.33 6.06 -12.82
N LYS A 41 -5.24 6.48 -12.17
CA LYS A 41 -4.16 7.29 -12.77
C LYS A 41 -2.95 6.41 -13.10
N SER A 42 -3.22 5.24 -13.69
CA SER A 42 -2.23 4.30 -14.16
C SER A 42 -2.53 3.85 -15.58
N ASN A 43 -1.58 3.17 -16.22
CA ASN A 43 -1.83 2.41 -17.45
C ASN A 43 -2.29 0.97 -17.18
N PHE A 44 -2.51 0.57 -15.92
CA PHE A 44 -3.05 -0.73 -15.58
C PHE A 44 -4.52 -0.83 -16.00
N LYS A 45 -4.84 -1.83 -16.83
CA LYS A 45 -6.19 -2.03 -17.41
C LYS A 45 -7.05 -3.05 -16.67
N GLY A 46 -6.58 -3.53 -15.53
CA GLY A 46 -7.25 -4.57 -14.75
C GLY A 46 -6.54 -5.91 -14.88
N CYS A 47 -7.16 -6.93 -14.31
CA CYS A 47 -6.64 -8.28 -14.31
C CYS A 47 -7.31 -9.16 -15.39
N PRO A 48 -6.58 -10.13 -15.98
CA PRO A 48 -5.14 -10.39 -15.78
C PRO A 48 -4.28 -9.26 -16.39
N GLY A 49 -3.21 -8.87 -15.69
CA GLY A 49 -2.29 -7.85 -16.17
C GLY A 49 -1.46 -8.37 -17.35
N GLU A 50 -1.35 -7.58 -18.41
CA GLU A 50 -0.49 -7.91 -19.55
C GLU A 50 0.99 -7.71 -19.22
N LYS A 51 1.89 -8.34 -19.98
CA LYS A 51 3.32 -8.06 -19.83
C LYS A 51 3.64 -6.67 -20.40
N GLY A 52 4.28 -5.82 -19.60
CA GLY A 52 4.72 -4.51 -20.06
C GLY A 52 5.16 -3.61 -18.92
N ASP A 53 5.42 -2.36 -19.24
CA ASP A 53 5.78 -1.34 -18.25
C ASP A 53 4.53 -0.73 -17.63
N TYR A 54 4.48 -0.71 -16.31
CA TYR A 54 3.38 -0.12 -15.55
C TYR A 54 3.82 1.14 -14.82
N TRP A 55 2.96 2.16 -14.85
CA TRP A 55 3.16 3.39 -14.09
C TRP A 55 1.87 3.73 -13.35
N ILE A 56 2.02 4.28 -12.14
CA ILE A 56 0.92 4.77 -11.31
C ILE A 56 1.31 6.15 -10.79
N TYR A 57 0.41 7.14 -10.93
CA TYR A 57 0.63 8.50 -10.41
C TYR A 57 -0.46 8.91 -9.44
N ASN A 58 -0.09 9.77 -8.47
CA ASN A 58 -1.03 10.34 -7.49
C ASN A 58 -1.87 9.27 -6.78
N VAL A 59 -1.18 8.27 -6.22
CA VAL A 59 -1.80 7.26 -5.35
C VAL A 59 -2.34 7.96 -4.11
N THR A 60 -3.66 8.11 -4.06
CA THR A 60 -4.39 8.58 -2.89
C THR A 60 -5.19 7.43 -2.34
N LEU A 61 -4.97 7.09 -1.08
CA LEU A 61 -5.79 6.12 -0.36
C LEU A 61 -7.00 6.84 0.23
N GLU A 62 -8.17 6.22 0.11
CA GLU A 62 -9.39 6.75 0.72
C GLU A 62 -9.38 6.50 2.22
N GLU A 63 -9.45 7.59 3.00
CA GLU A 63 -9.33 7.58 4.47
C GLU A 63 -10.43 6.71 5.13
N ASP A 64 -11.64 6.74 4.59
CA ASP A 64 -12.81 5.99 5.05
C ASP A 64 -12.72 4.48 4.76
N ARG A 65 -11.95 4.09 3.74
CA ARG A 65 -11.70 2.67 3.41
C ARG A 65 -10.43 2.14 4.05
N PHE A 66 -9.60 3.00 4.63
CA PHE A 66 -8.36 2.62 5.30
C PHE A 66 -8.66 1.98 6.67
N PRO A 67 -7.89 0.98 7.15
CA PRO A 67 -8.18 0.31 8.41
C PRO A 67 -8.24 1.31 9.59
N PRO A 68 -9.38 1.46 10.28
CA PRO A 68 -9.60 2.55 11.25
C PRO A 68 -8.77 2.42 12.53
N HIS A 69 -8.23 1.22 12.80
CA HIS A 69 -7.49 0.91 14.02
C HIS A 69 -5.97 0.97 13.84
N LEU A 70 -5.47 1.45 12.69
CA LEU A 70 -4.04 1.67 12.50
C LEU A 70 -3.61 2.94 13.26
N PRO A 71 -2.75 2.83 14.29
CA PRO A 71 -2.39 4.00 15.09
C PRO A 71 -1.50 4.95 14.31
N PHE A 72 -1.51 6.24 14.67
CA PHE A 72 -0.56 7.20 14.12
C PHE A 72 0.90 6.77 14.36
N GLY A 73 1.76 7.12 13.41
CA GLY A 73 3.19 6.81 13.49
C GLY A 73 3.84 6.57 12.14
N LYS A 74 5.14 6.25 12.19
CA LYS A 74 5.93 5.91 11.00
C LYS A 74 5.92 4.39 10.81
N TYR A 75 5.72 3.98 9.56
CA TYR A 75 5.62 2.58 9.15
C TYR A 75 6.60 2.27 8.04
N LYS A 76 7.02 1.02 8.00
CA LYS A 76 7.71 0.39 6.88
C LYS A 76 6.90 -0.82 6.46
N LEU A 77 6.54 -0.92 5.20
CA LEU A 77 6.00 -2.12 4.59
C LEU A 77 7.12 -2.85 3.86
N ASP A 78 7.23 -4.13 4.10
CA ASP A 78 8.09 -5.05 3.37
C ASP A 78 7.21 -5.88 2.44
N VAL A 79 7.27 -5.59 1.14
CA VAL A 79 6.31 -6.07 0.15
C VAL A 79 7.01 -7.04 -0.80
N HIS A 80 6.46 -8.24 -0.95
CA HIS A 80 6.91 -9.25 -1.89
C HIS A 80 5.82 -9.52 -2.92
N VAL A 81 6.16 -9.37 -4.21
CA VAL A 81 5.24 -9.52 -5.33
C VAL A 81 5.45 -10.86 -6.00
N TYR A 82 4.34 -11.58 -6.17
CA TYR A 82 4.29 -12.89 -6.82
C TYR A 82 3.19 -12.89 -7.89
N VAL A 83 3.41 -13.61 -8.98
CA VAL A 83 2.45 -13.93 -10.03
C VAL A 83 2.19 -15.43 -10.02
N ASP A 84 0.93 -15.83 -10.27
CA ASP A 84 0.49 -17.23 -10.35
C ASP A 84 1.02 -18.12 -9.20
N ASP A 85 0.75 -17.66 -7.97
CA ASP A 85 1.11 -18.25 -6.67
C ASP A 85 2.59 -18.60 -6.42
N ASN A 86 3.48 -18.56 -7.42
CA ASN A 86 4.84 -19.09 -7.29
C ASN A 86 5.92 -18.35 -8.10
N ILE A 87 5.54 -17.43 -9.01
CA ILE A 87 6.53 -16.66 -9.78
C ILE A 87 6.86 -15.39 -9.01
N TYR A 88 8.03 -15.37 -8.37
CA TYR A 88 8.51 -14.18 -7.69
C TYR A 88 8.94 -13.10 -8.70
N LEU A 89 8.31 -11.93 -8.63
CA LEU A 89 8.66 -10.78 -9.48
C LEU A 89 9.67 -9.84 -8.82
N GLY A 90 9.59 -9.69 -7.50
CA GLY A 90 10.44 -8.75 -6.78
C GLY A 90 9.91 -8.43 -5.39
N HIS A 91 10.68 -7.58 -4.71
CA HIS A 91 10.31 -7.05 -3.40
C HIS A 91 10.69 -5.58 -3.31
N GLY A 92 10.06 -4.87 -2.38
CA GLY A 92 10.34 -3.47 -2.15
C GLY A 92 9.95 -3.05 -0.74
N TYR A 93 10.58 -1.98 -0.29
CA TYR A 93 10.22 -1.34 0.97
C TYR A 93 9.46 -0.05 0.69
N TRP A 94 8.28 0.08 1.30
CA TRP A 94 7.56 1.34 1.33
C TRP A 94 7.66 1.95 2.72
N TYR A 95 7.94 3.24 2.78
CA TYR A 95 8.03 4.01 4.01
C TYR A 95 6.96 5.08 4.00
N GLY A 96 6.20 5.18 5.08
CA GLY A 96 5.13 6.16 5.19
C GLY A 96 4.79 6.49 6.63
N SER A 97 3.99 7.53 6.81
CA SER A 97 3.51 7.95 8.12
C SER A 97 2.01 8.12 8.11
N ILE A 98 1.35 7.62 9.14
CA ILE A 98 -0.05 7.93 9.41
C ILE A 98 -0.05 9.10 10.37
N VAL A 99 -0.61 10.23 9.93
CA VAL A 99 -0.70 11.49 10.68
C VAL A 99 -2.15 11.94 10.78
N SER A 100 -2.45 12.82 11.74
CA SER A 100 -3.79 13.42 11.81
C SER A 100 -4.02 14.35 10.61
N LYS A 101 -5.29 14.50 10.23
CA LYS A 101 -5.72 15.42 9.17
C LYS A 101 -5.24 16.86 9.38
N SER A 102 -5.26 17.35 10.62
CA SER A 102 -4.77 18.69 10.97
C SER A 102 -3.29 18.88 10.61
N LYS A 103 -2.46 17.91 10.99
CA LYS A 103 -1.02 17.92 10.72
C LYS A 103 -0.73 17.79 9.21
N TRP A 104 -1.49 16.97 8.50
CA TRP A 104 -1.33 16.83 7.05
C TRP A 104 -1.63 18.13 6.30
N LEU A 105 -2.67 18.86 6.70
CA LEU A 105 -3.03 20.15 6.10
C LEU A 105 -1.95 21.21 6.33
N GLU A 106 -1.28 21.21 7.48
CA GLU A 106 -0.13 22.07 7.74
C GLU A 106 1.04 21.74 6.81
N GLU A 107 1.40 20.46 6.69
CA GLU A 107 2.52 20.02 5.84
C GLU A 107 2.27 20.29 4.35
N SER A 108 1.02 20.12 3.87
CA SER A 108 0.62 20.34 2.47
C SER A 108 0.58 21.80 2.01
N ARG A 109 0.65 22.76 2.94
CA ARG A 109 0.66 24.21 2.65
C ARG A 109 2.07 24.79 2.55
N THR A 110 3.08 23.99 2.88
CA THR A 110 4.51 24.31 2.79
C THR A 110 5.09 23.80 1.48
#